data_AF-A0A9D2M4A8-F1
#
_entry.id   AF-A0A9D2M4A8-F1
#
_cell.length_a   1.000
_cell.length_b   1.000
_cell.length_c   1.000
_cell.angle_alpha   90.00
_cell.angle_beta   90.00
_cell.angle_gamma   90.00
#
_symmetry.space_group_name_H-M   'P 1'
#
loop_
_entity.id
_entity.type
_entity.pdbx_description
1 polymer ?
#
loop_
_entity_poly.entity_id
_entity_poly.type
_entity_poly.pdbx_seq_one_letter_code
_entity_poly.pdbx_strand_id
1 'polypeptide(L)'
;MSDLNEKKPKERNEIGNKDLKEQIADAALAILEEGTDYQNLLYTKVQFGYLFDIEDHGIEALFKVTTDQTTVYFAVQGQSLLRLNFSEELFQGTTETFLTLHG
;
A
#
# COMPACT_ATOMS: atom_id res chain seq x y z
N MET A 1 -14.32 27.69 -26.36
CA MET A 1 -13.45 27.19 -25.29
C MET A 1 -14.19 26.02 -24.69
N SER A 2 -13.73 24.81 -24.98
CA SER A 2 -14.37 23.57 -24.51
C SER A 2 -14.07 23.40 -23.03
N ASP A 3 -15.12 23.47 -22.22
CA ASP A 3 -15.10 23.05 -20.82
C ASP A 3 -14.64 21.58 -20.77
N LEU A 4 -13.37 21.38 -20.43
CA LEU A 4 -12.87 20.09 -19.96
C LEU A 4 -13.52 19.86 -18.59
N ASN A 5 -14.74 19.34 -18.61
CA ASN A 5 -15.33 18.73 -17.44
C ASN A 5 -14.54 17.43 -17.19
N GLU A 6 -13.36 17.56 -16.58
CA GLU A 6 -12.56 16.41 -16.14
C GLU A 6 -13.41 15.64 -15.13
N LYS A 7 -14.06 14.58 -15.61
CA LYS A 7 -14.66 13.59 -14.72
C LYS A 7 -13.53 13.07 -13.85
N LYS A 8 -13.67 13.21 -12.53
CA LYS A 8 -12.77 12.53 -11.59
C LYS A 8 -12.71 11.04 -11.97
N PRO A 9 -11.52 10.42 -11.99
CA PRO A 9 -11.38 9.00 -12.26
C PRO A 9 -12.30 8.20 -11.35
N LYS A 10 -12.86 7.11 -11.85
CA LYS A 10 -13.65 6.22 -11.00
C LYS A 10 -12.71 5.47 -10.06
N GLU A 11 -12.96 5.56 -8.77
CA GLU A 11 -12.17 4.91 -7.74
C GLU A 11 -13.01 3.85 -7.02
N ARG A 12 -12.39 2.72 -6.66
CA ARG A 12 -13.02 1.65 -5.89
C ARG A 12 -12.17 1.33 -4.67
N ASN A 13 -12.75 1.49 -3.48
CA ASN A 13 -12.11 1.07 -2.24
C ASN A 13 -12.08 -0.46 -2.17
N GLU A 14 -10.87 -1.00 -2.16
CA GLU A 14 -10.57 -2.43 -2.17
C GLU A 14 -10.02 -2.91 -0.81
N ILE A 15 -10.14 -2.10 0.25
CA ILE A 15 -9.64 -2.47 1.59
C ILE A 15 -10.28 -3.75 2.14
N GLY A 16 -11.45 -4.16 1.65
CA GLY A 16 -12.11 -5.42 2.01
C GLY A 16 -11.64 -6.64 1.21
N ASN A 17 -10.87 -6.46 0.14
CA ASN A 17 -10.50 -7.50 -0.80
C ASN A 17 -9.31 -8.32 -0.28
N LYS A 18 -9.61 -9.53 0.21
CA LYS A 18 -8.60 -10.41 0.81
C LYS A 18 -7.60 -10.93 -0.21
N ASP A 19 -8.09 -11.41 -1.35
CA ASP A 19 -7.24 -12.00 -2.39
C ASP A 19 -6.22 -10.99 -2.92
N LEU A 20 -6.66 -9.75 -3.15
CA LEU A 20 -5.76 -8.67 -3.58
C LEU A 20 -4.73 -8.32 -2.50
N LYS A 21 -5.15 -8.27 -1.23
CA LYS A 21 -4.24 -8.03 -0.11
C LYS A 21 -3.18 -9.12 0.03
N GLU A 22 -3.57 -10.38 -0.14
CA GLU A 22 -2.66 -11.53 -0.10
C GLU A 22 -1.65 -11.45 -1.25
N GLN A 23 -2.09 -11.18 -2.48
CA GLN A 23 -1.18 -11.01 -3.63
C GLN A 23 -0.15 -9.89 -3.43
N ILE A 24 -0.59 -8.73 -2.94
CA ILE A 24 0.30 -7.60 -2.66
C ILE A 24 1.26 -7.93 -1.50
N ALA A 25 0.75 -8.59 -0.45
CA ALA A 25 1.55 -9.02 0.69
C ALA A 25 2.63 -10.02 0.27
N ASP A 26 2.30 -11.02 -0.52
CA ASP A 26 3.25 -12.02 -1.01
C ASP A 26 4.36 -11.38 -1.86
N ALA A 27 4.00 -10.43 -2.73
CA ALA A 27 4.97 -9.66 -3.50
C ALA A 27 5.91 -8.84 -2.59
N ALA A 28 5.40 -8.27 -1.50
CA ALA A 28 6.20 -7.54 -0.52
C ALA A 28 7.11 -8.44 0.31
N LEU A 29 6.64 -9.62 0.71
CA LEU A 29 7.45 -10.60 1.42
C LEU A 29 8.60 -11.12 0.55
N ALA A 30 8.36 -11.30 -0.76
CA ALA A 30 9.38 -11.76 -1.71
C ALA A 30 10.56 -10.79 -1.90
N ILE A 31 10.40 -9.51 -1.54
CA ILE A 31 11.46 -8.49 -1.63
C ILE A 31 12.13 -8.17 -0.28
N LEU A 32 11.68 -8.80 0.82
CA LEU A 32 12.36 -8.67 2.11
C LEU A 32 13.65 -9.49 2.13
N GLU A 33 14.67 -8.95 2.80
CA GLU A 33 15.98 -9.58 2.92
C GLU A 33 16.14 -10.27 4.29
N GLU A 34 16.43 -11.58 4.28
CA GLU A 34 16.81 -12.31 5.49
C GLU A 34 18.12 -11.73 6.06
N GLY A 35 18.22 -11.60 7.38
CA GLY A 35 19.35 -10.98 8.06
C GLY A 35 19.19 -9.48 8.27
N THR A 36 18.52 -8.78 7.35
CA THR A 36 18.28 -7.33 7.42
C THR A 36 16.86 -7.01 7.91
N ASP A 37 15.86 -7.57 7.23
CA ASP A 37 14.45 -7.26 7.46
C ASP A 37 13.78 -8.26 8.37
N TYR A 38 14.26 -9.50 8.40
CA TYR A 38 13.75 -10.55 9.28
C TYR A 38 14.85 -11.56 9.60
N GLN A 39 14.72 -12.28 10.71
CA GLN A 39 15.44 -13.56 10.89
C GLN A 39 14.48 -14.72 10.62
N ASN A 40 13.21 -14.55 11.01
CA ASN A 40 12.16 -15.51 10.76
C ASN A 40 10.86 -14.77 10.38
N LEU A 41 10.13 -15.31 9.41
CA LEU A 41 8.83 -14.78 8.99
C LEU A 41 7.66 -15.18 9.91
N LEU A 42 7.92 -15.95 10.98
CA LEU A 42 6.92 -16.28 11.99
C LEU A 42 6.37 -15.00 12.63
N TYR A 43 5.04 -14.95 12.74
CA TYR A 43 4.30 -13.80 13.29
C TYR A 43 4.40 -12.51 12.48
N THR A 44 4.90 -12.55 11.24
CA THR A 44 4.85 -11.38 10.34
C THR A 44 3.42 -10.90 10.16
N LYS A 45 3.21 -9.59 10.27
CA LYS A 45 1.91 -8.95 10.12
C LYS A 45 1.94 -7.96 8.97
N VAL A 46 0.91 -7.99 8.15
CA VAL A 46 0.69 -7.00 7.08
C VAL A 46 -0.49 -6.12 7.46
N GLN A 47 -0.29 -4.81 7.43
CA GLN A 47 -1.33 -3.82 7.72
C GLN A 47 -1.43 -2.82 6.58
N PHE A 48 -2.60 -2.75 5.96
CA PHE A 48 -2.92 -1.75 4.94
C PHE A 48 -3.44 -0.48 5.61
N GLY A 49 -2.89 0.67 5.23
CA GLY A 49 -3.47 1.97 5.51
C GLY A 49 -4.63 2.26 4.56
N TYR A 50 -4.40 2.11 3.26
CA TYR A 50 -5.44 2.15 2.23
C TYR A 50 -5.14 1.17 1.08
N LEU A 51 -6.16 0.86 0.29
CA LEU A 51 -6.07 0.05 -0.92
C LEU A 51 -7.23 0.42 -1.85
N PHE A 52 -6.91 0.95 -3.02
CA PHE A 52 -7.86 1.43 -4.02
C PHE A 52 -7.49 0.92 -5.41
N ASP A 53 -8.52 0.65 -6.22
CA ASP A 53 -8.40 0.47 -7.67
C ASP A 53 -8.91 1.75 -8.33
N ILE A 54 -8.01 2.48 -8.99
CA ILE A 54 -8.26 3.78 -9.61
C ILE A 54 -8.25 3.61 -11.13
N GLU A 55 -9.35 4.00 -11.78
CA GLU A 55 -9.47 3.96 -13.24
C GLU A 55 -8.30 4.70 -13.92
N ASP A 56 -7.72 4.09 -14.95
CA ASP A 56 -6.54 4.55 -15.70
C ASP A 56 -5.21 4.64 -14.92
N HIS A 57 -5.22 4.42 -13.61
CA HIS A 57 -4.03 4.47 -12.74
C HIS A 57 -3.65 3.08 -12.19
N GLY A 58 -4.63 2.19 -12.02
CA GLY A 58 -4.46 0.84 -11.46
C GLY A 58 -4.53 0.83 -9.94
N ILE A 59 -3.83 -0.14 -9.32
CA ILE A 59 -3.84 -0.30 -7.87
C ILE A 59 -3.01 0.79 -7.20
N GLU A 60 -3.60 1.44 -6.21
CA GLU A 60 -2.94 2.37 -5.31
C GLU A 60 -3.08 1.86 -3.87
N ALA A 61 -1.96 1.60 -3.20
CA ALA A 61 -1.96 1.09 -1.84
C ALA A 61 -0.81 1.65 -1.02
N LEU A 62 -1.03 1.87 0.27
CA LEU A 62 0.01 2.10 1.25
C LEU A 62 -0.17 1.11 2.39
N PHE A 63 0.89 0.37 2.70
CA PHE A 63 0.85 -0.67 3.72
C PHE A 63 2.21 -0.85 4.38
N LYS A 64 2.22 -1.59 5.49
CA LYS A 64 3.42 -1.94 6.22
C LYS A 64 3.46 -3.43 6.53
N VAL A 65 4.67 -3.96 6.57
CA VAL A 65 4.97 -5.33 6.99
C VAL A 65 5.82 -5.25 8.25
N THR A 66 5.30 -5.76 9.36
CA THR A 66 6.02 -5.85 10.63
C THR A 66 6.52 -7.28 10.80
N THR A 67 7.83 -7.42 10.93
CA THR A 67 8.54 -8.69 11.13
C THR A 67 9.08 -8.78 12.57
N ASP A 68 9.91 -9.79 12.83
CA ASP A 68 10.64 -9.95 14.10
C ASP A 68 11.77 -8.93 14.29
N GLN A 69 12.31 -8.36 13.21
CA GLN A 69 13.41 -7.40 13.27
C GLN A 69 12.96 -5.95 13.11
N THR A 70 12.00 -5.67 12.23
CA THR A 70 11.69 -4.28 11.86
C THR A 70 10.27 -4.12 11.31
N THR A 71 9.91 -2.89 10.96
CA THR A 71 8.74 -2.60 10.14
C THR A 71 9.19 -1.97 8.84
N VAL A 72 8.78 -2.57 7.72
CA VAL A 72 9.06 -2.09 6.37
C VAL A 72 7.78 -1.55 5.77
N TYR A 73 7.88 -0.39 5.11
CA TYR A 73 6.74 0.31 4.52
C TYR A 73 6.78 0.19 3.01
N PHE A 74 5.61 0.05 2.40
CA PHE A 74 5.48 -0.16 0.96
C PHE A 74 4.34 0.65 0.38
N ALA A 75 4.51 1.08 -0.87
CA ALA A 75 3.43 1.56 -1.71
C ALA A 75 3.27 0.69 -2.95
N VAL A 76 2.03 0.48 -3.38
CA VAL A 76 1.70 0.04 -4.74
C VAL A 76 1.23 1.26 -5.51
N GLN A 77 1.81 1.47 -6.70
CA GLN A 77 1.40 2.51 -7.65
C GLN A 77 1.31 1.89 -9.04
N GLY A 78 0.08 1.63 -9.48
CA GLY A 78 -0.21 0.91 -10.71
C GLY A 78 0.34 -0.52 -10.66
N GLN A 79 1.43 -0.76 -11.38
CA GLN A 79 2.12 -2.07 -11.44
C GLN A 79 3.39 -2.12 -10.60
N SER A 80 3.77 -1.02 -9.95
CA SER A 80 5.03 -0.92 -9.20
C SER A 80 4.80 -1.17 -7.71
N LEU A 81 5.63 -2.03 -7.11
CA LEU A 81 5.75 -2.17 -5.68
C LEU A 81 7.02 -1.44 -5.21
N LEU A 82 6.86 -0.43 -4.37
CA LEU A 82 7.92 0.45 -3.92
C LEU A 82 8.15 0.26 -2.42
N ARG A 83 9.39 -0.04 -2.04
CA ARG A 83 9.84 0.03 -0.66
C ARG A 83 10.10 1.48 -0.28
N LEU A 84 9.56 1.92 0.86
CA LEU A 84 9.60 3.31 1.31
C LEU A 84 10.52 3.49 2.51
N ASN A 85 11.21 4.62 2.56
CA ASN A 85 11.90 5.09 3.76
C ASN A 85 10.94 5.93 4.60
N PHE A 86 10.01 5.26 5.28
CA PHE A 86 8.96 5.89 6.08
C PHE A 86 9.18 5.69 7.58
N SER A 87 8.68 6.64 8.36
CA SER A 87 8.38 6.44 9.78
C SER A 87 6.91 6.05 9.96
N GLU A 88 6.54 5.56 11.15
CA GLU A 88 5.15 5.28 11.49
C GLU A 88 4.28 6.55 11.38
N GLU A 89 4.81 7.71 11.77
CA GLU A 89 4.12 9.01 11.65
C GLU A 89 3.84 9.38 10.19
N LEU A 90 4.83 9.20 9.30
CA LEU A 90 4.63 9.43 7.87
C LEU A 90 3.61 8.45 7.27
N PHE A 91 3.62 7.20 7.70
CA PHE A 91 2.64 6.20 7.28
C PHE A 91 1.21 6.61 7.69
N GLN A 92 1.01 7.00 8.95
CA GLN A 92 -0.29 7.42 9.46
C GLN A 92 -0.76 8.71 8.77
N GLY A 93 0.07 9.75 8.73
CA GLY A 93 -0.28 11.02 8.11
C GLY A 93 -0.58 10.90 6.62
N THR A 94 0.17 10.07 5.88
CA THR A 94 -0.10 9.81 4.45
C THR A 94 -1.41 9.04 4.27
N THR A 95 -1.67 8.04 5.12
CA THR A 95 -2.93 7.27 5.10
C THR A 95 -4.12 8.18 5.36
N GLU A 96 -4.08 8.98 6.42
CA GLU A 96 -5.15 9.91 6.79
C GLU A 96 -5.40 10.96 5.72
N THR A 97 -4.33 11.52 5.14
CA THR A 97 -4.44 12.50 4.05
C THR A 97 -5.11 11.88 2.83
N PHE A 98 -4.70 10.67 2.42
CA PHE A 98 -5.32 9.97 1.30
C PHE A 98 -6.80 9.68 1.56
N LEU A 99 -7.14 9.11 2.72
CA LEU A 99 -8.52 8.79 3.07
C LEU A 99 -9.40 10.04 3.24
N THR A 100 -8.83 11.20 3.58
CA THR A 100 -9.59 12.47 3.61
C THR A 100 -9.94 12.96 2.20
N LEU A 101 -9.11 12.66 1.21
CA LEU A 101 -9.30 13.07 -0.18
C LEU A 101 -10.21 12.10 -0.97
N HIS A 102 -10.19 10.81 -0.60
CA HIS A 102 -10.80 9.71 -1.37
C HIS A 102 -11.84 8.88 -0.59
N GLY A 103 -12.01 9.13 0.71
CA GLY A 103 -12.93 8.42 1.61
C GLY A 103 -14.34 8.98 1.67
#